data_AF-A0A2K3JV74-F1
#
_entry.id   AF-A0A2K3JV74-F1
#
_cell.length_a   1.000
_cell.length_b   1.000
_cell.length_c   1.000
_cell.angle_alpha   90.00
_cell.angle_beta   90.00
_cell.angle_gamma   90.00
#
_symmetry.space_group_name_H-M   'P 1'
#
loop_
_entity.id
_entity.type
_entity.pdbx_description
1 polymer ?
#
loop_
_entity_poly.entity_id
_entity_poly.type
_entity_poly.pdbx_seq_one_letter_code
_entity_poly.pdbx_strand_id
1 'polypeptide(L)'
;MNKKFQILFFLFLFNFFSLFLYFFHHHSFLNPSSSSKFDHKTLTKNPPFQRPFEKLQQTHISKSWPILPSYLPWSQTSNDIPLRSCEGYFGNGFTRRVDVVSGGGGVGGGGGWFRCWYSETLRSSVCEGGRVKMVVEKIGMAKGGENLVDVIGRSEDEELPLFEKGAFEIDGGEGFVDGGNKMIVDDEFLDKYVPRGEIMRHTMRDLISKMRIVGRKEFDCDQVRIRKIES
;
A
#
# COMPACT_ATOMS: atom_id res chain seq x y z
N MET A 1 -25.39 37.07 -33.86
CA MET A 1 -24.74 35.85 -33.33
C MET A 1 -25.04 34.68 -34.26
N ASN A 2 -24.02 33.91 -34.66
CA ASN A 2 -24.20 32.76 -35.56
C ASN A 2 -25.06 31.69 -34.89
N LYS A 3 -26.14 31.25 -35.55
CA LYS A 3 -27.06 30.21 -35.03
C LYS A 3 -26.34 28.94 -34.58
N LYS A 4 -25.26 28.56 -35.28
CA LYS A 4 -24.41 27.42 -34.92
C LYS A 4 -23.67 27.63 -33.58
N PHE A 5 -23.21 28.86 -33.31
CA PHE A 5 -22.54 29.20 -32.06
C PHE A 5 -23.52 29.17 -30.86
N GLN A 6 -24.76 29.63 -31.07
CA GLN A 6 -25.81 29.52 -30.05
C GLN A 6 -26.15 28.06 -29.71
N ILE A 7 -26.22 27.18 -30.71
CA ILE A 7 -26.48 25.75 -30.49
C ILE A 7 -25.31 25.10 -29.73
N LEU A 8 -24.06 25.37 -30.12
CA LEU A 8 -22.88 24.84 -29.42
C LEU A 8 -22.82 25.33 -27.97
N PHE A 9 -23.12 26.61 -27.74
CA PHE A 9 -23.15 27.18 -26.39
C PHE A 9 -24.26 26.55 -25.54
N PHE A 10 -25.43 26.29 -26.12
CA PHE A 10 -26.53 25.64 -25.43
C PHE A 10 -26.20 24.19 -25.06
N LEU A 11 -25.56 23.43 -25.96
CA LEU A 11 -25.11 22.07 -25.69
C LEU A 11 -24.03 22.03 -24.59
N PHE A 12 -23.11 23.00 -24.59
CA PHE A 12 -22.09 23.12 -23.57
C PHE A 12 -22.70 23.39 -22.18
N LEU A 13 -23.62 24.36 -22.09
CA LEU A 13 -24.34 24.66 -20.84
C LEU A 13 -25.17 23.46 -20.35
N PHE A 14 -25.84 22.76 -21.26
CA PHE A 14 -26.64 21.59 -20.91
C PHE A 14 -25.79 20.44 -20.36
N ASN A 15 -24.65 20.13 -21.00
CA ASN A 15 -23.72 19.11 -20.50
C ASN A 15 -23.09 19.51 -19.16
N PHE A 16 -22.72 20.78 -18.99
CA PHE A 16 -22.19 21.29 -17.73
C PHE A 16 -23.22 21.18 -16.60
N PHE A 17 -24.48 21.53 -16.86
CA PHE A 17 -25.55 21.43 -15.88
C PHE A 17 -25.88 19.98 -15.52
N SER A 18 -25.86 19.07 -16.51
CA SER A 18 -26.04 17.63 -16.28
C SER A 18 -24.93 17.04 -15.39
N LEU A 19 -23.67 17.39 -15.66
CA LEU A 19 -22.53 17.00 -14.81
C LEU A 19 -22.62 17.61 -13.41
N PHE A 20 -23.02 18.87 -13.30
CA PHE A 20 -23.21 19.55 -12.02
C PHE A 20 -24.25 18.84 -11.16
N LEU A 21 -25.42 18.50 -11.72
CA LEU A 21 -26.45 17.75 -11.01
C LEU A 21 -26.00 16.33 -10.62
N TYR A 22 -25.25 15.65 -11.49
CA TYR A 22 -24.69 14.33 -11.20
C TYR A 22 -23.79 14.37 -9.95
N PHE A 23 -22.86 15.33 -9.89
CA PHE A 23 -22.00 15.49 -8.72
C PHE A 23 -22.75 15.96 -7.49
N PHE A 24 -23.73 16.86 -7.62
CA PHE A 24 -24.53 17.34 -6.47
C PHE A 24 -25.38 16.23 -5.86
N HIS A 25 -25.94 15.35 -6.69
CA HIS A 25 -26.73 14.22 -6.22
C HIS A 25 -25.84 13.15 -5.57
N HIS A 26 -24.65 12.89 -6.12
CA HIS A 26 -23.68 11.98 -5.51
C HIS A 26 -22.99 12.54 -4.26
N HIS A 27 -22.85 13.86 -4.11
CA HIS A 27 -22.30 14.46 -2.89
C HIS A 27 -23.25 14.32 -1.70
N SER A 28 -24.56 14.26 -1.95
CA SER A 28 -25.58 14.00 -0.91
C SER A 28 -25.48 12.59 -0.32
N PHE A 29 -24.87 11.63 -1.02
CA PHE A 29 -24.63 10.27 -0.52
C PHE A 29 -23.33 10.12 0.29
N LEU A 30 -22.44 11.12 0.28
CA LEU A 30 -21.13 11.06 0.96
C LEU A 30 -21.08 11.81 2.30
N ASN A 31 -22.20 12.38 2.76
CA ASN A 31 -22.32 12.97 4.10
C ASN A 31 -23.29 12.16 4.99
N PRO A 32 -22.84 11.14 5.74
CA PRO A 32 -23.57 10.68 6.90
C PRO A 32 -23.28 11.64 8.07
N SER A 33 -23.99 12.78 8.08
CA SER A 33 -24.25 13.49 9.33
C SER A 33 -25.51 12.88 9.95
N SER A 34 -25.36 11.84 10.77
CA SER A 34 -26.39 11.50 11.75
C SER A 34 -25.83 10.71 12.92
N SER A 35 -25.78 11.39 14.06
CA SER A 35 -26.01 10.83 15.37
C SER A 35 -27.14 9.78 15.32
N SER A 36 -26.85 8.54 15.69
CA SER A 36 -27.87 7.71 16.31
C SER A 36 -27.23 6.88 17.43
N LYS A 37 -27.78 7.09 18.64
CA LYS A 37 -27.60 6.20 19.78
C LYS A 37 -28.14 4.83 19.36
N PHE A 38 -27.33 3.78 19.45
CA PHE A 38 -27.84 2.42 19.39
C PHE A 38 -27.48 1.68 20.68
N ASP A 39 -28.53 1.44 21.45
CA ASP A 39 -28.53 0.66 22.68
C ASP A 39 -28.11 -0.78 22.42
N HIS A 40 -27.25 -1.27 23.31
CA HIS A 40 -27.01 -2.68 23.55
C HIS A 40 -28.29 -3.37 24.04
N LYS A 41 -28.75 -4.40 23.30
CA LYS A 41 -29.56 -5.58 23.71
C LYS A 41 -30.18 -6.13 22.41
N THR A 42 -29.96 -7.35 21.92
CA THR A 42 -29.99 -8.66 22.59
C THR A 42 -29.44 -9.73 21.64
N LEU A 43 -28.82 -10.73 22.27
CA LEU A 43 -28.29 -11.99 21.75
C LEU A 43 -29.38 -12.89 21.10
N THR A 44 -28.93 -13.83 20.28
CA THR A 44 -29.54 -15.15 19.91
C THR A 44 -30.68 -15.24 18.87
N LYS A 45 -30.34 -15.68 17.65
CA LYS A 45 -30.74 -16.96 16.99
C LYS A 45 -30.77 -16.82 15.45
N ASN A 46 -29.90 -17.58 14.76
CA ASN A 46 -30.13 -17.99 13.36
C ASN A 46 -30.89 -19.34 13.34
N PRO A 47 -31.40 -19.82 12.19
CA PRO A 47 -32.45 -19.27 11.33
C PRO A 47 -33.59 -20.32 11.12
N PRO A 48 -34.56 -20.09 10.21
CA PRO A 48 -34.51 -20.94 9.02
C PRO A 48 -34.85 -20.23 7.71
N PHE A 49 -34.28 -20.80 6.64
CA PHE A 49 -34.62 -20.60 5.24
C PHE A 49 -36.12 -20.41 4.98
N GLN A 50 -36.51 -19.26 4.43
CA GLN A 50 -37.72 -19.14 3.61
C GLN A 50 -37.41 -18.30 2.37
N ARG A 51 -37.35 -18.99 1.23
CA ARG A 51 -37.43 -18.40 -0.11
C ARG A 51 -38.90 -18.10 -0.40
N PRO A 52 -39.23 -16.96 -1.03
CA PRO A 52 -40.34 -16.90 -1.95
C PRO A 52 -39.76 -17.06 -3.36
N PHE A 53 -40.09 -18.18 -3.98
CA PHE A 53 -39.85 -18.42 -5.39
C PHE A 53 -40.98 -17.70 -6.15
N GLU A 54 -40.77 -16.44 -6.53
CA GLU A 54 -41.57 -15.82 -7.59
C GLU A 54 -40.84 -15.97 -8.93
N LYS A 55 -41.63 -16.42 -9.89
CA LYS A 55 -41.25 -16.94 -11.20
C LYS A 55 -41.35 -15.82 -12.22
N LEU A 56 -40.54 -15.94 -13.29
CA LEU A 56 -40.51 -15.16 -14.54
C LEU A 56 -39.62 -13.91 -14.57
N GLN A 57 -38.39 -14.06 -15.07
CA GLN A 57 -38.09 -13.84 -16.49
C GLN A 57 -36.65 -14.22 -16.81
N GLN A 58 -36.51 -14.84 -17.98
CA GLN A 58 -35.30 -15.43 -18.52
C GLN A 58 -34.45 -14.33 -19.17
N THR A 59 -33.37 -13.93 -18.50
CA THR A 59 -32.16 -13.42 -19.15
C THR A 59 -31.00 -14.15 -18.49
N HIS A 60 -30.06 -14.67 -19.28
CA HIS A 60 -28.83 -15.27 -18.75
C HIS A 60 -27.97 -14.16 -18.12
N ILE A 61 -28.36 -13.72 -16.94
CA ILE A 61 -27.52 -12.94 -16.04
C ILE A 61 -26.69 -14.00 -15.31
N SER A 62 -25.44 -14.18 -15.73
CA SER A 62 -24.44 -14.82 -14.89
C SER A 62 -24.55 -14.18 -13.51
N LYS A 63 -24.77 -15.00 -12.48
CA LYS A 63 -24.87 -14.49 -11.11
C LYS A 63 -23.66 -13.59 -10.87
N SER A 64 -23.91 -12.31 -10.61
CA SER A 64 -22.88 -11.43 -10.09
C SER A 64 -22.28 -12.12 -8.88
N TRP A 65 -20.95 -12.17 -8.79
CA TRP A 65 -20.29 -12.65 -7.59
C TRP A 65 -20.94 -11.96 -6.39
N PRO A 66 -21.31 -12.69 -5.33
CA PRO A 66 -21.80 -12.05 -4.13
C PRO A 66 -20.72 -11.07 -3.69
N ILE A 67 -21.12 -9.81 -3.49
CA ILE A 67 -20.26 -8.82 -2.85
C ILE A 67 -20.17 -9.27 -1.38
N LEU A 68 -19.27 -10.21 -1.13
CA LEU A 68 -18.90 -10.58 0.22
C LEU A 68 -18.24 -9.36 0.87
N PRO A 69 -18.46 -9.09 2.16
CA PRO A 69 -17.76 -8.05 2.88
C PRO A 69 -16.23 -8.14 2.76
N SER A 70 -15.69 -9.32 2.47
CA SER A 70 -14.27 -9.56 2.17
C SER A 70 -13.76 -8.88 0.88
N TYR A 71 -14.65 -8.50 -0.05
CA TYR A 71 -14.30 -7.82 -1.31
C TYR A 71 -14.46 -6.30 -1.25
N LEU A 72 -15.02 -5.76 -0.16
CA LEU A 72 -15.04 -4.31 0.02
C LEU A 72 -13.64 -3.82 0.35
N PRO A 73 -13.19 -2.68 -0.20
CA PRO A 73 -11.93 -2.05 0.19
C PRO A 73 -11.89 -1.89 1.71
N TRP A 74 -10.78 -2.28 2.31
CA TRP A 74 -10.67 -2.40 3.76
C TRP A 74 -10.68 -0.98 4.37
N SER A 75 -11.79 -0.59 5.00
CA SER A 75 -11.93 0.74 5.60
C SER A 75 -11.22 0.80 6.96
N GLN A 76 -10.33 1.77 7.14
CA GLN A 76 -9.70 2.07 8.44
C GLN A 76 -10.75 2.68 9.38
N THR A 77 -11.36 1.86 10.24
CA THR A 77 -12.44 2.34 11.14
C THR A 77 -11.91 2.80 12.50
N SER A 78 -10.74 2.32 12.96
CA SER A 78 -10.12 2.78 14.21
C SER A 78 -8.66 2.36 14.30
N ASN A 79 -7.83 3.16 14.97
CA ASN A 79 -6.44 2.78 15.31
C ASN A 79 -6.38 1.76 16.45
N ASP A 80 -7.44 1.67 17.25
CA ASP A 80 -7.52 0.83 18.44
C ASP A 80 -8.23 -0.48 18.11
N ILE A 81 -7.45 -1.49 17.72
CA ILE A 81 -7.91 -2.88 17.63
C ILE A 81 -7.46 -3.61 18.90
N PRO A 82 -8.37 -4.25 19.66
CA PRO A 82 -7.99 -5.04 20.83
C PRO A 82 -6.99 -6.13 20.47
N LEU A 83 -5.99 -6.33 21.34
CA LEU A 83 -5.00 -7.38 21.16
C LEU A 83 -5.67 -8.76 21.10
N ARG A 84 -5.26 -9.57 20.11
CA ARG A 84 -5.77 -10.93 19.89
C ARG A 84 -7.25 -11.01 19.48
N SER A 85 -7.82 -9.93 18.95
CA SER A 85 -9.15 -9.99 18.37
C SER A 85 -9.14 -10.70 17.01
N CYS A 86 -10.30 -11.23 16.59
CA CYS A 86 -10.48 -11.81 15.25
C CYS A 86 -10.20 -10.77 14.16
N GLU A 87 -10.55 -9.50 14.39
CA GLU A 87 -10.29 -8.37 13.49
C GLU A 87 -8.79 -8.08 13.37
N GLY A 88 -8.00 -8.26 14.43
CA GLY A 88 -6.55 -8.10 14.37
C GLY A 88 -5.82 -9.21 13.62
N TYR A 89 -6.36 -10.44 13.64
CA TYR A 89 -5.79 -11.61 12.98
C TYR A 89 -6.28 -11.80 11.53
N PHE A 90 -7.59 -11.69 11.32
CA PHE A 90 -8.24 -11.98 10.03
C PHE A 90 -8.81 -10.72 9.36
N GLY A 91 -8.85 -9.59 10.07
CA GLY A 91 -9.22 -8.29 9.52
C GLY A 91 -8.00 -7.41 9.25
N ASN A 92 -8.21 -6.09 9.23
CA ASN A 92 -7.14 -5.12 9.02
C ASN A 92 -6.30 -4.94 10.29
N GLY A 93 -5.42 -5.88 10.60
CA GLY A 93 -4.54 -5.81 11.77
C GLY A 93 -3.46 -4.71 11.70
N PHE A 94 -3.21 -4.13 10.52
CA PHE A 94 -2.15 -3.15 10.28
C PHE A 94 -2.68 -1.71 10.41
N THR A 95 -3.23 -1.36 11.57
CA THR A 95 -3.84 -0.04 11.80
C THR A 95 -2.85 1.01 12.25
N ARG A 96 -1.77 0.62 12.95
CA ARG A 96 -0.82 1.57 13.53
C ARG A 96 0.18 2.05 12.48
N ARG A 97 -0.11 3.22 11.90
CA ARG A 97 0.79 3.91 10.98
C ARG A 97 1.96 4.59 11.70
N VAL A 98 3.15 4.47 11.13
CA VAL A 98 4.38 5.12 11.57
C VAL A 98 5.07 5.71 10.36
N ASP A 99 5.12 7.04 10.28
CA ASP A 99 5.85 7.75 9.22
C ASP A 99 7.30 7.94 9.67
N VAL A 100 8.23 7.21 9.05
CA VAL A 100 9.67 7.22 9.38
C VAL A 100 10.36 8.39 8.68
N VAL A 101 10.04 8.59 7.39
CA VAL A 101 10.50 9.71 6.58
C VAL A 101 9.27 10.35 5.96
N SER A 102 9.03 11.61 6.31
CA SER A 102 7.95 12.40 5.71
C SER A 102 8.46 13.10 4.46
N GLY A 103 7.79 12.89 3.33
CA GLY A 103 8.11 13.55 2.06
C GLY A 103 7.73 15.02 2.13
N GLY A 104 8.63 15.85 2.66
CA GLY A 104 8.39 17.24 3.01
C GLY A 104 7.61 18.03 1.94
N GLY A 105 6.44 18.56 2.34
CA GLY A 105 5.57 19.42 1.54
C GLY A 105 6.01 20.88 1.52
N GLY A 106 7.25 21.14 1.12
CA GLY A 106 7.78 22.48 0.88
C GLY A 106 7.63 22.89 -0.59
N VAL A 107 7.31 24.16 -0.83
CA VAL A 107 7.18 24.81 -2.16
C VAL A 107 8.54 24.79 -2.88
N GLY A 108 8.87 23.71 -3.59
CA GLY A 108 10.06 23.71 -4.46
C GLY A 108 10.62 22.34 -4.86
N GLY A 109 10.48 21.29 -4.05
CA GLY A 109 11.10 20.02 -4.41
C GLY A 109 10.83 18.92 -3.40
N GLY A 110 9.69 18.23 -3.56
CA GLY A 110 9.33 17.10 -2.70
C GLY A 110 10.39 15.99 -2.72
N GLY A 111 10.74 15.52 -1.52
CA GLY A 111 11.60 14.36 -1.30
C GLY A 111 10.81 13.04 -1.32
N GLY A 112 11.53 11.95 -1.15
CA GLY A 112 10.99 10.63 -0.89
C GLY A 112 10.39 10.50 0.49
N TRP A 113 9.67 9.41 0.70
CA TRP A 113 8.99 9.11 1.95
C TRP A 113 9.09 7.63 2.26
N PHE A 114 8.99 7.28 3.54
CA PHE A 114 8.99 5.90 4.02
C PHE A 114 8.09 5.79 5.25
N ARG A 115 7.18 4.83 5.25
CA ARG A 115 6.26 4.59 6.37
C ARG A 115 5.94 3.12 6.50
N CYS A 116 5.56 2.73 7.70
CA CYS A 116 5.16 1.36 8.02
C CYS A 116 3.79 1.37 8.70
N TRP A 117 3.02 0.32 8.47
CA TRP A 117 1.89 -0.04 9.30
C TRP A 117 2.24 -1.27 10.10
N TYR A 118 2.04 -1.20 11.41
CA TYR A 118 2.35 -2.27 12.34
C TYR A 118 1.07 -2.93 12.86
N SER A 119 1.09 -4.25 12.93
CA SER A 119 0.10 -5.07 13.60
C SER A 119 0.69 -5.62 14.89
N GLU A 120 0.14 -5.21 16.03
CA GLU A 120 0.58 -5.73 17.33
C GLU A 120 0.15 -7.18 17.54
N THR A 121 -1.00 -7.57 16.98
CA THR A 121 -1.52 -8.94 17.02
C THR A 121 -0.62 -9.90 16.23
N LEU A 122 -0.14 -9.49 15.05
CA LEU A 122 0.75 -10.30 14.22
C LEU A 122 2.25 -10.09 14.51
N ARG A 123 2.58 -9.07 15.32
CA ARG A 123 3.96 -8.62 15.58
C ARG A 123 4.77 -8.42 14.31
N SER A 124 4.14 -7.81 13.31
CA SER A 124 4.71 -7.63 11.98
C SER A 124 4.35 -6.25 11.42
N SER A 125 5.12 -5.80 10.43
CA SER A 125 4.87 -4.54 9.71
C SER A 125 4.79 -4.74 8.21
N VAL A 126 3.98 -3.91 7.57
CA VAL A 126 4.02 -3.66 6.12
C VAL A 126 4.57 -2.26 5.91
N CYS A 127 5.70 -2.15 5.23
CA CYS A 127 6.35 -0.87 4.95
C CYS A 127 6.28 -0.54 3.46
N GLU A 128 6.17 0.75 3.17
CA GLU A 128 6.25 1.29 1.81
C GLU A 128 7.03 2.59 1.80
N GLY A 129 7.61 2.89 0.64
CA GLY A 129 8.28 4.15 0.41
C GLY A 129 8.07 4.63 -1.01
N GLY A 130 8.17 5.94 -1.18
CA GLY A 130 8.16 6.60 -2.48
C GLY A 130 9.50 7.27 -2.75
N ARG A 131 9.90 7.31 -4.03
CA ARG A 131 11.23 7.75 -4.48
C ARG A 131 12.34 6.97 -3.75
N VAL A 132 12.22 5.64 -3.84
CA VAL A 132 13.22 4.70 -3.38
C VAL A 132 14.00 4.19 -4.59
N LYS A 133 15.32 4.17 -4.50
CA LYS A 133 16.25 3.65 -5.50
C LYS A 133 16.95 2.43 -4.93
N MET A 134 17.03 1.37 -5.73
CA MET A 134 17.81 0.17 -5.42
C MET A 134 19.18 0.30 -6.09
N VAL A 135 20.25 0.06 -5.34
CA VAL A 135 21.62 0.03 -5.86
C VAL A 135 22.07 -1.42 -5.94
N VAL A 136 21.90 -2.02 -7.13
CA VAL A 136 22.12 -3.46 -7.35
C VAL A 136 23.55 -3.89 -6.99
N GLU A 137 24.54 -3.04 -7.22
CA GLU A 137 25.95 -3.31 -6.89
C GLU A 137 26.20 -3.54 -5.39
N LYS A 138 25.29 -3.06 -4.53
CA LYS A 138 25.33 -3.20 -3.07
C LYS A 138 24.45 -4.34 -2.55
N ILE A 139 23.93 -5.17 -3.46
CA ILE A 139 23.08 -6.33 -3.14
C ILE A 139 23.78 -7.57 -3.67
N GLY A 140 24.36 -8.34 -2.76
CA GLY A 140 24.87 -9.67 -3.06
C GLY A 140 23.71 -10.65 -3.16
N MET A 141 23.65 -11.45 -4.23
CA MET A 141 22.65 -12.49 -4.40
C MET A 141 23.28 -13.69 -5.10
N ALA A 142 22.73 -14.89 -4.84
CA ALA A 142 23.10 -16.07 -5.61
C ALA A 142 22.82 -15.83 -7.10
N LYS A 143 23.67 -16.40 -7.97
CA LYS A 143 23.62 -16.14 -9.41
C LYS A 143 22.27 -16.54 -10.02
N GLY A 144 21.68 -17.62 -9.51
CA GLY A 144 20.47 -18.22 -10.08
C GLY A 144 20.72 -18.85 -11.45
N GLY A 145 19.81 -19.75 -11.86
CA GLY A 145 19.93 -20.45 -13.14
C GLY A 145 21.09 -21.46 -13.23
N GLU A 146 21.58 -21.91 -12.08
CA GLU A 146 22.63 -22.91 -11.96
C GLU A 146 22.05 -24.33 -12.14
N ASN A 147 22.90 -25.35 -12.37
CA ASN A 147 22.41 -26.72 -12.50
C ASN A 147 21.86 -27.23 -11.15
N LEU A 148 20.82 -28.07 -11.18
CA LEU A 148 20.21 -28.59 -9.96
C LEU A 148 21.24 -29.29 -9.05
N VAL A 149 22.21 -29.99 -9.63
CA VAL A 149 23.25 -30.68 -8.86
C VAL A 149 24.18 -29.74 -8.10
N ASP A 150 24.34 -28.50 -8.57
CA ASP A 150 25.22 -27.50 -7.97
C ASP A 150 24.52 -26.71 -6.86
N VAL A 151 23.18 -26.73 -6.81
CA VAL A 151 22.38 -26.02 -5.80
C VAL A 151 21.86 -26.94 -4.69
N ILE A 152 21.84 -28.26 -4.90
CA ILE A 152 21.43 -29.23 -3.88
C ILE A 152 22.41 -29.19 -2.70
N GLY A 153 21.87 -28.95 -1.51
CA GLY A 153 22.64 -28.96 -0.26
C GLY A 153 23.17 -27.60 0.20
N ARG A 154 22.94 -26.53 -0.57
CA ARG A 154 23.22 -25.16 -0.13
C ARG A 154 22.27 -24.76 0.99
N SER A 155 22.78 -24.00 1.94
CA SER A 155 21.97 -23.47 3.03
C SER A 155 21.07 -22.33 2.53
N GLU A 156 19.94 -22.11 3.22
CA GLU A 156 19.04 -20.99 2.88
C GLU A 156 19.80 -19.64 2.93
N ASP A 157 20.72 -19.47 3.89
CA ASP A 157 21.53 -18.25 4.03
C ASP A 157 22.42 -17.93 2.83
N GLU A 158 22.84 -18.93 2.04
CA GLU A 158 23.64 -18.77 0.83
C GLU A 158 22.82 -18.30 -0.38
N GLU A 159 21.51 -18.56 -0.36
CA GLU A 159 20.57 -18.18 -1.42
C GLU A 159 19.93 -16.82 -1.14
N LEU A 160 19.86 -16.42 0.13
CA LEU A 160 19.26 -15.16 0.55
C LEU A 160 20.15 -13.94 0.27
N PRO A 161 19.55 -12.81 -0.15
CA PRO A 161 20.32 -11.61 -0.49
C PRO A 161 21.05 -11.01 0.71
N LEU A 162 22.26 -10.52 0.46
CA LEU A 162 23.12 -9.77 1.38
C LEU A 162 23.04 -8.29 1.03
N PHE A 163 22.67 -7.45 2.01
CA PHE A 163 22.53 -6.01 1.79
C PHE A 163 23.69 -5.25 2.40
N GLU A 164 24.36 -4.45 1.59
CA GLU A 164 25.33 -3.46 2.07
C GLU A 164 24.65 -2.13 2.40
N LYS A 165 25.35 -1.27 3.14
CA LYS A 165 24.84 0.06 3.50
C LYS A 165 24.52 0.89 2.25
N GLY A 166 23.28 1.33 2.15
CA GLY A 166 22.78 2.06 0.99
C GLY A 166 22.47 1.17 -0.22
N ALA A 167 22.23 -0.13 -0.01
CA ALA A 167 21.57 -0.98 -1.00
C ALA A 167 20.23 -0.41 -1.46
N PHE A 168 19.56 0.33 -0.58
CA PHE A 168 18.38 1.13 -0.88
C PHE A 168 18.58 2.56 -0.42
N GLU A 169 18.18 3.50 -1.26
CA GLU A 169 18.38 4.93 -1.08
C GLU A 169 17.03 5.64 -1.24
N ILE A 170 16.78 6.66 -0.43
CA ILE A 170 15.59 7.52 -0.54
C ILE A 170 16.01 8.95 -0.84
N ASP A 171 15.33 9.59 -1.79
CA ASP A 171 15.53 11.00 -2.15
C ASP A 171 15.28 11.90 -0.91
N GLY A 172 16.31 12.55 -0.39
CA GLY A 172 16.18 13.49 0.72
C GLY A 172 15.50 14.81 0.35
N GLY A 173 15.30 15.08 -0.95
CA GLY A 173 14.74 16.33 -1.43
C GLY A 173 15.77 17.45 -1.58
N GLU A 174 15.28 18.64 -1.93
CA GLU A 174 16.11 19.82 -2.13
C GLU A 174 16.59 20.39 -0.78
N GLY A 175 17.87 20.74 -0.68
CA GLY A 175 18.46 21.25 0.56
C GLY A 175 18.79 20.18 1.61
N PHE A 176 18.54 18.89 1.32
CA PHE A 176 19.08 17.82 2.13
C PHE A 176 20.60 17.77 2.01
N VAL A 177 21.28 18.21 3.06
CA VAL A 177 22.73 18.11 3.21
C VAL A 177 22.98 16.99 4.22
N ASP A 178 23.43 15.85 3.71
CA ASP A 178 23.89 14.74 4.55
C ASP A 178 25.30 14.35 4.14
N GLY A 179 26.15 14.08 5.14
CA GLY A 179 27.51 13.59 4.96
C GLY A 179 27.57 12.12 4.53
N GLY A 180 26.58 11.67 3.76
CA GLY A 180 26.49 10.33 3.15
C GLY A 180 26.04 9.20 4.06
N ASN A 181 25.62 9.47 5.31
CA ASN A 181 25.52 8.43 6.34
C ASN A 181 24.18 8.36 7.10
N LYS A 182 23.19 9.19 6.77
CA LYS A 182 21.90 9.18 7.46
C LYS A 182 21.08 7.94 7.09
N MET A 183 20.96 7.02 8.04
CA MET A 183 20.09 5.85 7.93
C MET A 183 18.62 6.25 8.09
N ILE A 184 17.73 5.47 7.49
CA ILE A 184 16.28 5.71 7.57
C ILE A 184 15.72 5.27 8.93
N VAL A 185 16.27 4.20 9.49
CA VAL A 185 15.86 3.64 10.78
C VAL A 185 17.07 3.41 11.68
N ASP A 186 16.82 3.29 12.97
CA ASP A 186 17.76 2.80 13.98
C ASP A 186 17.36 1.40 14.47
N ASP A 187 18.18 0.81 15.34
CA ASP A 187 17.92 -0.51 15.91
C ASP A 187 16.66 -0.54 16.79
N GLU A 188 16.33 0.56 17.48
CA GLU A 188 15.12 0.67 18.31
C GLU A 188 13.85 0.57 17.46
N PHE A 189 13.81 1.30 16.34
CA PHE A 189 12.73 1.21 15.37
C PHE A 189 12.59 -0.23 14.85
N LEU A 190 13.70 -0.85 14.47
CA LEU A 190 13.69 -2.21 13.95
C LEU A 190 13.18 -3.20 15.01
N ASP A 191 13.63 -3.12 16.26
CA ASP A 191 13.17 -4.02 17.33
C ASP A 191 11.68 -3.88 17.62
N LYS A 192 11.14 -2.67 17.46
CA LYS A 192 9.74 -2.39 17.74
C LYS A 192 8.80 -2.76 16.59
N TYR A 193 9.21 -2.50 15.34
CA TYR A 193 8.32 -2.59 14.18
C TYR A 193 8.70 -3.71 13.21
N VAL A 194 9.95 -4.17 13.22
CA VAL A 194 10.44 -5.27 12.37
C VAL A 194 11.21 -6.27 13.24
N PRO A 195 10.53 -6.89 14.24
CA PRO A 195 11.20 -7.74 15.21
C PRO A 195 11.88 -8.92 14.52
N ARG A 196 13.00 -9.38 15.09
CA ARG A 196 13.62 -10.64 14.72
C ARG A 196 12.65 -11.73 15.18
N GLY A 197 11.88 -12.31 14.25
CA GLY A 197 10.97 -13.41 14.54
C GLY A 197 11.71 -14.69 14.94
N GLU A 198 11.12 -15.85 14.67
CA GLU A 198 11.76 -17.15 14.97
C GLU A 198 12.82 -17.58 13.95
N ILE A 199 13.08 -16.75 12.93
CA ILE A 199 14.02 -17.04 11.85
C ILE A 199 15.40 -16.45 12.20
N MET A 200 16.45 -17.26 12.02
CA MET A 200 17.84 -16.88 12.31
C MET A 200 18.29 -15.62 11.54
N ARG A 201 17.86 -15.48 10.28
CA ARG A 201 18.15 -14.32 9.42
C ARG A 201 16.89 -13.76 8.76
N HIS A 202 16.46 -12.57 9.20
CA HIS A 202 15.30 -11.88 8.64
C HIS A 202 15.75 -10.88 7.55
N THR A 203 15.78 -11.31 6.29
CA THR A 203 16.28 -10.51 5.14
C THR A 203 15.60 -9.15 5.01
N MET A 204 14.30 -9.07 5.28
CA MET A 204 13.57 -7.80 5.25
C MET A 204 14.02 -6.84 6.36
N ARG A 205 14.40 -7.37 7.53
CA ARG A 205 14.91 -6.53 8.62
C ARG A 205 16.29 -6.00 8.25
N ASP A 206 17.15 -6.87 7.73
CA ASP A 206 18.49 -6.49 7.27
C ASP A 206 18.38 -5.43 6.16
N LEU A 207 17.53 -5.64 5.15
CA LEU A 207 17.23 -4.65 4.10
C LEU A 207 16.88 -3.28 4.68
N ILE A 208 15.87 -3.22 5.57
CA ILE A 208 15.40 -1.97 6.16
C ILE A 208 16.53 -1.30 6.96
N SER A 209 17.34 -2.08 7.68
CA SER A 209 18.50 -1.59 8.44
C SER A 209 19.59 -0.96 7.56
N LYS A 210 19.66 -1.32 6.27
CA LYS A 210 20.65 -0.82 5.31
C LYS A 210 20.13 0.32 4.44
N MET A 211 18.88 0.74 4.60
CA MET A 211 18.34 1.85 3.81
C MET A 211 18.88 3.20 4.31
N ARG A 212 19.27 4.09 3.39
CA ARG A 212 19.77 5.43 3.73
C ARG A 212 19.04 6.54 2.96
N ILE A 213 19.13 7.77 3.46
CA ILE A 213 18.66 8.96 2.76
C ILE A 213 19.84 9.58 2.01
N VAL A 214 19.62 10.02 0.77
CA VAL A 214 20.66 10.61 -0.08
C VAL A 214 20.23 11.96 -0.63
N GLY A 215 21.20 12.83 -0.94
CA GLY A 215 20.90 14.10 -1.60
C GLY A 215 20.39 13.89 -3.02
N ARG A 216 19.55 14.81 -3.51
CA ARG A 216 18.97 14.74 -4.87
C ARG A 216 20.01 14.58 -5.98
N LYS A 217 21.23 15.09 -5.81
CA LYS A 217 22.32 14.95 -6.80
C LYS A 217 22.87 13.53 -6.90
N GLU A 218 22.80 12.75 -5.83
CA GLU A 218 23.22 11.33 -5.79
C GLU A 218 22.07 10.37 -6.16
N PHE A 219 20.83 10.87 -6.05
CA PHE A 219 19.61 10.16 -6.42
C PHE A 219 19.35 10.21 -7.93
N ASP A 220 20.25 9.63 -8.72
CA ASP A 220 20.03 9.42 -10.15
C ASP A 220 19.50 8.00 -10.42
N CYS A 221 18.45 7.90 -11.24
CA CYS A 221 17.79 6.64 -11.59
C CYS A 221 18.09 6.30 -13.05
N ASP A 222 18.74 5.16 -13.28
CA ASP A 222 18.98 4.67 -14.63
C ASP A 222 17.65 4.34 -15.33
N GLN A 223 17.51 4.82 -16.56
CA GLN A 223 16.41 4.37 -17.43
C GLN A 223 16.70 2.94 -17.90
N VAL A 224 15.82 2.01 -17.56
CA VAL A 224 15.85 0.65 -18.11
C VAL A 224 15.58 0.74 -19.62
N ARG A 225 16.63 0.62 -20.44
CA ARG A 225 16.48 0.45 -21.89
C ARG A 225 16.22 -1.03 -22.18
N ILE A 226 14.96 -1.38 -22.43
CA ILE A 226 14.61 -2.71 -22.95
C ILE A 226 15.19 -2.84 -24.36
N ARG A 227 16.30 -3.57 -24.50
CA ARG A 227 16.79 -3.99 -25.82
C ARG A 227 15.93 -5.17 -26.28
N LYS A 228 15.24 -5.02 -27.41
CA LYS A 228 14.66 -6.18 -28.10
C LYS A 228 15.82 -7.08 -28.52
N ILE A 229 15.80 -8.32 -28.03
CA ILE A 229 16.64 -9.39 -28.55
C ILE A 229 15.95 -9.85 -29.83
N GLU A 230 16.46 -9.43 -30.98
CA GLU A 230 16.08 -10.03 -32.26
C GLU A 230 16.82 -11.37 -32.37
N SER A 231 16.02 -12.45 -32.47
CA SER A 231 16.46 -13.83 -32.70
C SER A 231 16.67 -14.10 -34.19
#